data_AF-A0A496QQU2-F1
#
_entry.id   AF-A0A496QQU2-F1
#
_cell.length_a   1.000
_cell.length_b   1.000
_cell.length_c   1.000
_cell.angle_alpha   90.00
_cell.angle_beta   90.00
_cell.angle_gamma   90.00
#
_symmetry.space_group_name_H-M   'P 1'
#
loop_
_entity.id
_entity.type
_entity.pdbx_description
1 polymer ?
#
loop_
_entity_poly.entity_id
_entity_poly.type
_entity_poly.pdbx_seq_one_letter_code
_entity_poly.pdbx_strand_id
1 'polypeptide(L)' 'LMRVMNFRDVKTFDGRKIPSVMELIPMNKEGHSTTLRYIEAKFNLPVEDSVFSLRNLRSFRE' A
#
# COMPACT_ATOMS: atom_id res chain seq x y z
N LEU A 1 16.82 -6.63 -14.14
CA LEU A 1 16.08 -6.25 -12.91
C LEU A 1 15.92 -4.72 -12.91
N MET A 2 14.70 -4.18 -12.94
CA MET A 2 14.51 -2.70 -13.01
C MET A 2 14.32 -2.04 -11.65
N ARG A 3 13.76 -2.76 -10.68
CA ARG A 3 13.50 -2.27 -9.31
C ARG A 3 13.69 -3.41 -8.31
N VAL A 4 14.13 -3.08 -7.10
CA VAL A 4 14.16 -3.96 -5.93
C VAL A 4 13.12 -3.46 -4.93
N MET A 5 12.35 -4.38 -4.35
CA MET A 5 11.40 -4.09 -3.29
C MET A 5 11.85 -4.77 -2.00
N ASN A 6 12.15 -3.97 -0.98
CA ASN A 6 12.54 -4.44 0.34
C ASN A 6 11.35 -4.36 1.30
N PHE A 7 11.12 -5.42 2.06
CA PHE A 7 10.12 -5.46 3.12
C PHE A 7 10.81 -5.39 4.47
N ARG A 8 10.36 -4.48 5.35
CA ARG A 8 10.93 -4.30 6.69
C ARG A 8 9.84 -4.04 7.73
N ASP A 9 10.24 -4.09 9.00
CA ASP A 9 9.40 -3.70 10.13
C ASP A 9 8.09 -4.51 10.19
N VAL A 10 8.20 -5.83 10.33
CA VAL A 10 7.04 -6.75 10.37
C VAL A 10 6.24 -6.51 11.64
N LYS A 11 4.94 -6.22 11.49
CA LYS A 11 4.01 -5.93 12.59
C LYS A 11 2.72 -6.72 12.42
N THR A 12 1.96 -6.78 13.50
CA THR A 12 0.60 -7.31 13.47
C THR A 12 -0.39 -6.16 13.31
N PHE A 13 -1.18 -6.20 12.24
CA PHE A 13 -2.32 -5.31 12.03
C PHE A 13 -3.58 -6.17 11.97
N ASP A 14 -4.55 -5.88 12.85
CA ASP A 14 -5.85 -6.57 12.87
C ASP A 14 -5.71 -8.11 12.76
N GLY A 15 -4.87 -8.66 13.64
CA GLY A 15 -4.56 -10.10 13.72
C GLY A 15 -3.60 -10.64 12.65
N ARG A 16 -3.21 -9.85 11.64
CA ARG A 16 -2.35 -10.28 10.53
C ARG A 16 -0.93 -9.79 10.66
N LYS A 17 0.04 -10.71 10.61
CA LYS A 17 1.47 -10.38 10.62
C LYS A 17 1.96 -10.06 9.21
N ILE A 18 2.24 -8.79 8.93
CA ILE A 18 2.65 -8.29 7.61
C ILE A 18 3.79 -7.26 7.75
N PRO A 19 4.61 -7.04 6.70
CA PRO A 19 5.56 -5.93 6.68
C PRO A 19 4.82 -4.59 6.78
N SER A 20 5.16 -3.77 7.76
CA SER A 20 4.59 -2.42 7.88
C SER A 20 5.29 -1.42 6.97
N VAL A 21 6.41 -1.79 6.35
CA VAL A 21 7.16 -0.93 5.45
C VAL A 21 7.59 -1.67 4.20
N MET A 22 7.36 -1.03 3.06
CA MET A 22 7.83 -1.45 1.75
C MET A 22 8.68 -0.34 1.14
N GLU A 23 9.90 -0.64 0.74
CA GLU A 23 10.82 0.31 0.11
C GLU A 23 11.13 -0.16 -1.31
N LEU A 24 10.79 0.67 -2.29
CA LEU A 24 11.02 0.41 -3.70
C LEU A 24 12.20 1.24 -4.19
N ILE A 25 13.24 0.57 -4.68
CA ILE A 25 14.48 1.18 -5.16
C ILE A 25 14.64 0.89 -6.66
N PRO A 26 14.59 1.91 -7.55
CA PRO A 26 14.95 1.73 -8.95
C PRO A 26 16.44 1.47 -9.13
N MET A 27 16.78 0.47 -9.94
CA MET A 27 18.18 0.06 -10.15
C MET A 27 18.89 0.90 -11.22
N ASN A 28 18.16 1.75 -11.94
CA ASN A 28 18.66 2.58 -13.02
C ASN A 28 18.66 4.08 -12.70
N LYS A 29 18.32 4.46 -11.46
CA LYS A 29 18.27 5.85 -11.00
C LYS A 29 18.74 5.92 -9.55
N GLU A 30 20.05 6.09 -9.37
CA GLU A 30 20.66 6.15 -8.04
C GLU A 30 20.08 7.27 -7.18
N GLY A 31 19.99 7.04 -5.87
CA GLY A 31 19.46 8.00 -4.91
C GLY A 31 17.94 8.15 -4.88
N HIS A 32 17.21 7.57 -5.84
CA HIS A 32 15.74 7.58 -5.82
C HIS A 32 15.21 6.38 -5.02
N SER A 33 14.16 6.60 -4.24
CA SER A 33 13.37 5.53 -3.64
C SER A 33 11.96 5.99 -3.33
N THR A 34 11.05 5.04 -3.15
CA THR A 34 9.73 5.29 -2.59
C THR A 34 9.53 4.35 -1.40
N THR A 35 9.21 4.91 -0.24
CA THR A 35 8.88 4.13 0.97
C THR A 35 7.40 4.26 1.30
N LEU A 36 6.71 3.13 1.38
CA LEU A 36 5.33 3.03 1.87
C LEU A 36 5.37 2.55 3.32
N ARG A 37 4.58 3.18 4.18
CA ARG A 37 4.44 2.82 5.59
C ARG A 37 2.96 2.66 5.96
N TYR A 38 2.58 1.48 6.41
CA TYR A 38 1.27 1.23 7.00
C TYR A 38 1.26 1.74 8.44
N ILE A 39 0.35 2.67 8.73
CA ILE A 39 0.14 3.23 10.07
C ILE A 39 -0.95 2.45 10.80
N GLU A 40 -2.05 2.17 10.10
CA GLU A 40 -3.17 1.35 10.56
C GLU A 40 -3.70 0.53 9.38
N ALA A 41 -4.16 -0.69 9.65
CA ALA A 41 -4.85 -1.53 8.68
C ALA A 41 -5.93 -2.35 9.39
N LYS A 42 -7.12 -2.37 8.80
CA LYS A 42 -8.26 -3.21 9.17
C LYS A 42 -8.60 -4.10 8.00
N PHE A 43 -8.86 -5.37 8.26
CA PHE A 43 -9.15 -6.36 7.23
C PHE A 43 -10.59 -6.86 7.36
N ASN A 44 -11.10 -7.44 6.27
CA ASN A 44 -12.44 -8.03 6.22
C ASN A 44 -13.57 -7.07 6.62
N LEU A 45 -13.36 -5.75 6.51
CA LEU A 45 -14.45 -4.79 6.62
C LEU A 45 -15.41 -4.99 5.45
N PRO A 46 -16.73 -4.98 5.68
CA PRO A 46 -17.70 -4.98 4.60
C PRO A 46 -17.53 -3.69 3.80
N VAL A 47 -17.45 -3.81 2.47
CA VAL A 47 -17.39 -2.68 1.54
C VAL A 47 -18.48 -2.90 0.51
N GLU A 48 -19.35 -1.91 0.33
CA GLU A 48 -20.42 -1.94 -0.68
C GLU A 48 -19.82 -2.04 -2.09
N ASP A 49 -20.38 -2.91 -2.94
CA ASP A 49 -19.89 -3.10 -4.32
C ASP A 49 -19.86 -1.80 -5.13
N SER A 50 -20.79 -0.89 -4.82
CA SER A 50 -20.89 0.44 -5.44
C SER A 50 -19.64 1.30 -5.27
N VAL A 51 -18.83 1.05 -4.22
CA VAL A 51 -17.55 1.72 -3.96
C VAL A 51 -16.58 1.52 -5.13
N PHE A 52 -16.59 0.34 -5.75
CA PHE A 52 -15.70 -0.01 -6.85
C PHE A 52 -16.30 0.32 -8.24
N SER A 53 -17.17 1.33 -8.32
CA SER A 53 -17.77 1.78 -9.58
C SER A 53 -17.04 2.99 -10.19
N LEU A 54 -17.07 3.11 -11.52
CA LEU A 54 -16.56 4.31 -12.23
C LEU A 54 -17.26 5.60 -11.79
N ARG A 55 -18.53 5.51 -11.41
CA ARG A 55 -19.30 6.64 -10.87
C ARG A 55 -18.69 7.10 -9.54
N ASN A 56 -18.40 6.17 -8.63
CA ASN A 56 -17.80 6.47 -7.34
C ASN A 56 -16.36 7.03 -7.45
N LEU A 57 -15.58 6.56 -8.44
CA LEU A 57 -14.25 7.11 -8.71
C LEU A 57 -14.29 8.59 -9.17
N ARG A 58 -15.39 9.00 -9.82
CA ARG A 58 -15.57 10.38 -10.31
C ARG A 58 -16.14 11.32 -9.25
N SER A 59 -16.96 10.82 -8.32
CA SER A 59 -17.56 11.63 -7.26
C SER A 59 -16.57 12.08 -6.19
N PHE A 60 -15.40 11.43 -6.07
CA PHE A 60 -14.37 11.78 -5.08
C PHE A 60 -13.58 13.08 -5.41
N ARG A 61 -14.01 13.87 -6.40
CA ARG A 61 -13.30 15.07 -6.90
C ARG A 61 -14.01 16.40 -6.60
N GLU A 62 -14.97 16.43 -5.68
CA GLU A 62 -15.55 17.65 -5.11
C GLU A 62 -15.04 17.85 -3.68
#